data_AF-A0A1X7SDY2-F1
#
_entry.id   AF-A0A1X7SDY2-F1
#
_cell.length_a   1.000
_cell.length_b   1.000
_cell.length_c   1.000
_cell.angle_alpha   90.00
_cell.angle_beta   90.00
_cell.angle_gamma   90.00
#
_symmetry.space_group_name_H-M   'P 1'
#
loop_
_entity.id
_entity.type
_entity.pdbx_description
1 polymer ?
#
loop_
_entity_poly.entity_id
_entity_poly.type
_entity_poly.pdbx_seq_one_letter_code
_entity_poly.pdbx_strand_id
1 'polypeptide(L)'
;MIKWEAEAEPFAEGRFRYAFKGRYTEHPTKCGQSIVVKKFKDNYIWELKGWDSTLKIYSKAQEYALGFGRGLEFTTCETGIVTKVGTSTKVKVNEYTVLEDYLEGKYIKWCNNYGYVSTEARGVDQILTAFMHWSWIRSKGEEMVTDIQGVKNGNCYKLTDPAMLSINREYGVTDTGIEGMAMFFLIHQCSGPCKGLPKPTLAQFVGKISDAMMQQLSARGTAYTHETKFPEAVRTALIPVFAGIAQGK
;
A
#
# COMPACT_ATOMS: atom_id res chain seq x y z
N MET A 1 -6.43 -24.21 16.27
CA MET A 1 -6.86 -22.87 15.80
C MET A 1 -5.81 -21.88 16.24
N ILE A 2 -5.50 -20.87 15.44
CA ILE A 2 -4.50 -19.86 15.81
C ILE A 2 -5.05 -19.04 17.00
N LYS A 3 -4.23 -18.87 18.03
CA LYS A 3 -4.53 -18.02 19.18
C LYS A 3 -3.43 -16.99 19.37
N TRP A 4 -3.84 -15.83 19.83
CA TRP A 4 -2.99 -14.67 20.05
C TRP A 4 -3.54 -13.83 21.19
N GLU A 5 -2.70 -12.95 21.70
CA GLU A 5 -3.10 -11.89 22.62
C GLU A 5 -2.41 -10.59 22.22
N ALA A 6 -3.04 -9.46 22.56
CA ALA A 6 -2.54 -8.13 22.23
C ALA A 6 -2.72 -7.17 23.42
N GLU A 7 -1.96 -6.09 23.40
CA GLU A 7 -2.10 -4.97 24.31
C GLU A 7 -3.48 -4.32 24.18
N ALA A 8 -3.98 -3.72 25.26
CA ALA A 8 -5.32 -3.14 25.28
C ALA A 8 -5.45 -1.89 24.41
N GLU A 9 -4.38 -1.10 24.31
CA GLU A 9 -4.36 0.14 23.54
C GLU A 9 -3.52 -0.02 22.28
N PRO A 10 -3.90 0.62 21.16
CA PRO A 10 -3.10 0.58 19.95
C PRO A 10 -1.84 1.43 20.13
N PHE A 11 -0.70 0.91 19.64
CA PHE A 11 0.55 1.68 19.63
C PHE A 11 0.65 2.61 18.42
N ALA A 12 -0.17 2.37 17.39
CA ALA A 12 -0.26 3.20 16.20
C ALA A 12 -1.66 3.12 15.58
N GLU A 13 -2.01 4.14 14.78
CA GLU A 13 -3.23 4.14 13.98
C GLU A 13 -3.01 4.77 12.62
N GLY A 14 -3.66 4.20 11.61
CA GLY A 14 -3.78 4.79 10.28
C GLY A 14 -5.15 5.41 10.05
N ARG A 15 -5.46 5.72 8.80
CA ARG A 15 -6.79 6.24 8.42
C ARG A 15 -7.91 5.25 8.73
N PHE A 16 -7.71 3.98 8.37
CA PHE A 16 -8.76 2.96 8.42
C PHE A 16 -8.64 2.01 9.60
N ARG A 17 -7.45 1.82 10.17
CA ARG A 17 -7.16 0.74 11.13
C ARG A 17 -6.39 1.23 12.34
N TYR A 18 -6.66 0.60 13.47
CA TYR A 18 -5.81 0.58 14.65
C TYR A 18 -4.78 -0.55 14.53
N ALA A 19 -3.60 -0.36 15.11
CA ALA A 19 -2.54 -1.37 15.19
C ALA A 19 -2.18 -1.61 16.67
N PHE A 20 -2.33 -2.85 17.12
CA PHE A 20 -2.02 -3.29 18.47
C PHE A 20 -0.80 -4.20 18.45
N LYS A 21 0.07 -4.07 19.43
CA LYS A 21 1.19 -4.99 19.60
C LYS A 21 0.70 -6.25 20.31
N GLY A 22 1.15 -7.42 19.88
CA GLY A 22 0.73 -8.68 20.46
C GLY A 22 1.74 -9.80 20.28
N ARG A 23 1.33 -11.02 20.61
CA ARG A 23 2.09 -12.25 20.34
C ARG A 23 1.17 -13.43 20.04
N TYR A 24 1.66 -14.38 19.25
CA TYR A 24 0.98 -15.68 19.12
C TYR A 24 1.11 -16.49 20.41
N THR A 25 0.00 -17.04 20.89
CA THR A 25 -0.04 -17.96 22.03
C THR A 25 -0.24 -19.41 21.59
N GLU A 26 -0.78 -19.63 20.39
CA GLU A 26 -0.88 -20.94 19.73
C GLU A 26 -0.80 -20.73 18.22
N HIS A 27 0.32 -21.11 17.58
CA HIS A 27 0.51 -21.05 16.13
C HIS A 27 1.42 -22.20 15.68
N PRO A 28 1.18 -22.86 14.53
CA PRO A 28 1.99 -24.01 14.09
C PRO A 28 3.50 -23.76 14.01
N THR A 29 3.91 -22.53 13.66
CA THR A 29 5.32 -22.19 13.40
C THR A 29 5.80 -20.89 14.06
N LYS A 30 4.92 -20.14 14.73
CA LYS A 30 5.19 -18.76 15.20
C LYS A 30 4.86 -18.54 16.67
N CYS A 31 4.68 -19.61 17.45
CA CYS A 31 4.32 -19.50 18.86
C CYS A 31 5.34 -18.64 19.63
N GLY A 32 4.86 -17.67 20.41
CA GLY A 32 5.69 -16.71 21.13
C GLY A 32 6.24 -15.54 20.30
N GLN A 33 6.13 -15.58 18.97
CA GLN A 33 6.59 -14.49 18.10
C GLN A 33 5.69 -13.26 18.26
N SER A 34 6.32 -12.07 18.23
CA SER A 34 5.62 -10.79 18.25
C SER A 34 4.84 -10.55 16.95
N ILE A 35 3.63 -10.02 17.09
CA ILE A 35 2.73 -9.69 15.98
C ILE A 35 2.20 -8.27 16.11
N VAL A 36 1.68 -7.76 15.00
CA VAL A 36 0.78 -6.63 14.96
C VAL A 36 -0.62 -7.13 14.65
N VAL A 37 -1.58 -6.80 15.51
CA VAL A 37 -3.00 -7.04 15.30
C VAL A 37 -3.61 -5.78 14.72
N LYS A 38 -4.17 -5.87 13.52
CA LYS A 38 -4.84 -4.76 12.85
C LYS A 38 -6.34 -4.94 12.85
N LYS A 39 -7.02 -3.86 13.23
CA LYS A 39 -8.48 -3.83 13.34
C LYS A 39 -9.04 -2.56 12.69
N PHE A 40 -10.08 -2.68 11.88
CA PHE A 40 -10.75 -1.53 11.27
C PHE A 40 -11.42 -0.64 12.32
N LYS A 41 -11.31 0.68 12.18
CA LYS A 41 -12.03 1.62 13.05
C LYS A 41 -13.55 1.45 12.87
N ASP A 42 -14.33 1.68 13.92
CA ASP A 42 -15.78 1.33 13.98
C ASP A 42 -16.64 1.97 12.88
N ASN A 43 -16.19 3.09 12.31
CA ASN A 43 -16.83 3.76 11.20
C ASN A 43 -16.58 3.08 9.83
N TYR A 44 -15.80 2.00 9.81
CA TYR A 44 -15.51 1.18 8.64
C TYR A 44 -15.86 -0.29 8.96
N ILE A 45 -17.16 -0.58 9.08
CA ILE A 45 -17.65 -1.95 9.29
C ILE A 45 -17.48 -2.73 7.99
N TRP A 46 -16.64 -3.75 8.00
CA TRP A 46 -16.61 -4.74 6.93
C TRP A 46 -16.81 -6.14 7.51
N GLU A 47 -17.71 -6.88 6.86
CA GLU A 47 -17.89 -8.32 7.05
C GLU A 47 -16.55 -9.05 6.78
N LEU A 48 -16.47 -10.34 7.10
CA LEU A 48 -15.31 -11.21 6.84
C LEU A 48 -14.66 -10.95 5.46
N LYS A 49 -15.48 -10.69 4.45
CA LYS A 49 -15.09 -10.37 3.06
C LYS A 49 -14.21 -9.12 2.89
N GLY A 50 -14.26 -8.15 3.80
CA GLY A 50 -13.40 -6.95 3.74
C GLY A 50 -11.93 -7.26 3.94
N TRP A 51 -11.62 -8.32 4.68
CA TRP A 51 -10.25 -8.79 4.86
C TRP A 51 -9.77 -9.67 3.70
N ASP A 52 -10.66 -10.23 2.88
CA ASP A 52 -10.29 -11.00 1.68
C ASP A 52 -9.47 -10.15 0.70
N SER A 53 -9.86 -8.89 0.49
CA SER A 53 -9.06 -7.94 -0.30
C SER A 53 -7.68 -7.73 0.33
N THR A 54 -7.59 -7.59 1.65
CA THR A 54 -6.30 -7.40 2.34
C THR A 54 -5.39 -8.61 2.11
N LEU A 55 -5.87 -9.83 2.34
CA LEU A 55 -5.11 -11.05 2.10
C LEU A 55 -4.68 -11.20 0.63
N LYS A 56 -5.59 -10.91 -0.30
CA LYS A 56 -5.31 -10.92 -1.75
C LYS A 56 -4.21 -9.92 -2.11
N ILE A 57 -4.25 -8.70 -1.57
CA ILE A 57 -3.24 -7.67 -1.83
C ILE A 57 -1.88 -8.13 -1.31
N TYR A 58 -1.81 -8.66 -0.09
CA TYR A 58 -0.56 -9.19 0.47
C TYR A 58 0.07 -10.26 -0.41
N SER A 59 -0.73 -11.25 -0.83
CA SER A 59 -0.27 -12.33 -1.69
C SER A 59 0.26 -11.81 -3.04
N LYS A 60 -0.51 -10.94 -3.71
CA LYS A 60 -0.09 -10.38 -5.01
C LYS A 60 1.11 -9.45 -4.88
N ALA A 61 1.18 -8.62 -3.84
CA ALA A 61 2.31 -7.74 -3.59
C ALA A 61 3.61 -8.55 -3.41
N GLN A 62 3.54 -9.67 -2.69
CA GLN A 62 4.66 -10.59 -2.55
C GLN A 62 5.04 -11.26 -3.89
N GLU A 63 4.07 -11.69 -4.69
CA GLU A 63 4.32 -12.23 -6.04
C GLU A 63 5.06 -11.22 -6.93
N TYR A 64 4.61 -9.95 -6.94
CA TYR A 64 5.32 -8.88 -7.64
C TYR A 64 6.72 -8.67 -7.06
N ALA A 65 6.89 -8.65 -5.74
CA ALA A 65 8.20 -8.44 -5.12
C ALA A 65 9.21 -9.55 -5.50
N LEU A 66 8.76 -10.81 -5.52
CA LEU A 66 9.55 -11.96 -5.99
C LEU A 66 9.92 -11.81 -7.47
N GLY A 67 8.96 -11.44 -8.32
CA GLY A 67 9.21 -11.21 -9.75
C GLY A 67 10.15 -10.03 -10.02
N PHE A 68 10.20 -9.04 -9.12
CA PHE A 68 11.13 -7.92 -9.23
C PHE A 68 12.55 -8.30 -8.83
N GLY A 69 12.71 -9.22 -7.86
CA GLY A 69 13.98 -9.89 -7.56
C GLY A 69 15.07 -8.98 -6.98
N ARG A 70 14.70 -7.92 -6.24
CA ARG A 70 15.64 -6.90 -5.73
C ARG A 70 15.58 -6.68 -4.22
N GLY A 71 15.41 -7.76 -3.47
CA GLY A 71 15.49 -7.74 -2.00
C GLY A 71 14.29 -7.10 -1.30
N LEU A 72 13.14 -7.08 -1.95
CA LEU A 72 11.86 -6.68 -1.35
C LEU A 72 11.11 -7.93 -0.91
N GLU A 73 10.58 -7.92 0.30
CA GLU A 73 9.77 -9.02 0.83
C GLU A 73 8.65 -8.47 1.69
N PHE A 74 7.40 -8.74 1.30
CA PHE A 74 6.23 -8.45 2.10
C PHE A 74 6.02 -9.54 3.15
N THR A 75 5.67 -9.14 4.37
CA THR A 75 5.30 -10.06 5.44
C THR A 75 4.08 -10.89 5.04
N THR A 76 3.94 -12.06 5.64
CA THR A 76 2.68 -12.82 5.56
C THR A 76 1.60 -12.15 6.40
N CYS A 77 0.36 -12.34 5.98
CA CYS A 77 -0.83 -11.82 6.65
C CYS A 77 -1.84 -12.96 6.78
N GLU A 78 -2.48 -13.08 7.94
CA GLU A 78 -3.53 -14.06 8.22
C GLU A 78 -4.69 -13.41 8.99
N THR A 79 -5.85 -14.06 9.01
CA THR A 79 -7.02 -13.53 9.75
C THR A 79 -7.02 -14.04 11.19
N GLY A 80 -7.42 -13.16 12.11
CA GLY A 80 -7.63 -13.47 13.52
C GLY A 80 -9.03 -13.05 13.97
N ILE A 81 -9.52 -13.66 15.04
CA ILE A 81 -10.78 -13.26 15.71
C ILE A 81 -10.44 -12.80 17.12
N VAL A 82 -10.99 -11.65 17.53
CA VAL A 82 -10.88 -11.16 18.91
C VAL A 82 -11.66 -12.09 19.83
N THR A 83 -10.95 -12.83 20.68
CA THR A 83 -11.56 -13.74 21.67
C THR A 83 -11.77 -13.09 23.03
N LYS A 84 -11.02 -12.03 23.34
CA LYS A 84 -11.09 -11.26 24.58
C LYS A 84 -10.72 -9.80 24.32
N VAL A 85 -11.43 -8.87 24.96
CA VAL A 85 -11.25 -7.41 24.78
C VAL A 85 -10.42 -6.77 25.91
N GLY A 86 -10.32 -7.44 27.07
CA GLY A 86 -9.66 -6.85 28.24
C GLY A 86 -10.32 -5.54 28.65
N THR A 87 -9.53 -4.48 28.82
CA THR A 87 -9.99 -3.11 29.10
C THR A 87 -10.08 -2.22 27.86
N SER A 88 -9.84 -2.76 26.66
CA SER A 88 -9.82 -1.97 25.43
C SER A 88 -11.20 -1.42 25.10
N THR A 89 -11.26 -0.17 24.65
CA THR A 89 -12.49 0.43 24.09
C THR A 89 -12.55 0.38 22.56
N LYS A 90 -11.49 -0.14 21.91
CA LYS A 90 -11.30 -0.05 20.46
C LYS A 90 -11.58 -1.34 19.70
N VAL A 91 -11.75 -2.45 20.40
CA VAL A 91 -12.04 -3.78 19.84
C VAL A 91 -13.24 -4.40 20.55
N LYS A 92 -13.96 -5.29 19.87
CA LYS A 92 -15.09 -6.07 20.42
C LYS A 92 -14.85 -7.55 20.21
N VAL A 93 -15.41 -8.39 21.09
CA VAL A 93 -15.36 -9.85 20.95
C VAL A 93 -16.03 -10.25 19.63
N ASN A 94 -15.47 -11.26 18.95
CA ASN A 94 -15.89 -11.76 17.65
C ASN A 94 -15.62 -10.81 16.46
N GLU A 95 -14.92 -9.68 16.67
CA GLU A 95 -14.44 -8.88 15.53
C GLU A 95 -13.30 -9.59 14.80
N TYR A 96 -13.34 -9.49 13.47
CA TYR A 96 -12.27 -9.95 12.61
C TYR A 96 -11.12 -8.95 12.56
N THR A 97 -9.92 -9.49 12.55
CA THR A 97 -8.65 -8.76 12.53
C THR A 97 -7.72 -9.39 11.50
N VAL A 98 -6.68 -8.64 11.16
CA VAL A 98 -5.52 -9.17 10.44
C VAL A 98 -4.34 -9.24 11.39
N LEU A 99 -3.61 -10.35 11.34
CA LEU A 99 -2.37 -10.58 12.06
C LEU A 99 -1.23 -10.53 11.04
N GLU A 100 -0.24 -9.69 11.32
CA GLU A 100 0.99 -9.58 10.54
C GLU A 100 2.20 -9.62 11.48
N ASP A 101 3.36 -9.99 10.93
CA ASP A 101 4.58 -10.06 11.73
C ASP A 101 4.99 -8.67 12.24
N TYR A 102 5.38 -8.57 13.51
CA TYR A 102 5.96 -7.34 14.03
C TYR A 102 7.34 -7.10 13.40
N LEU A 103 7.53 -5.92 12.81
CA LEU A 103 8.79 -5.54 12.19
C LEU A 103 9.67 -4.78 13.18
N GLU A 104 10.76 -5.42 13.61
CA GLU A 104 11.78 -4.77 14.45
C GLU A 104 12.65 -3.81 13.62
N GLY A 105 12.73 -2.55 14.04
CA GLY A 105 13.61 -1.54 13.46
C GLY A 105 12.93 -0.20 13.25
N LYS A 106 13.60 0.71 12.51
CA LYS A 106 13.02 2.00 12.15
C LYS A 106 11.96 1.81 11.06
N TYR A 107 10.70 1.93 11.45
CA TYR A 107 9.58 1.89 10.52
C TYR A 107 9.55 3.16 9.65
N ILE A 108 9.42 2.99 8.34
CA ILE A 108 9.36 4.08 7.36
C ILE A 108 8.17 3.82 6.43
N LYS A 109 7.38 4.88 6.19
CA LYS A 109 6.42 4.92 5.08
C LYS A 109 7.09 5.63 3.91
N TRP A 110 7.57 4.86 2.94
CA TRP A 110 8.27 5.37 1.77
C TRP A 110 7.32 5.98 0.75
N CYS A 111 6.17 5.36 0.54
CA CYS A 111 5.17 5.84 -0.40
C CYS A 111 3.77 5.60 0.17
N ASN A 112 2.77 6.35 -0.30
CA ASN A 112 1.37 6.01 -0.08
C ASN A 112 0.70 5.52 -1.37
N ASN A 113 -0.62 5.31 -1.33
CA ASN A 113 -1.46 4.95 -2.46
C ASN A 113 -1.96 6.16 -3.27
N TYR A 114 -1.45 7.36 -3.01
CA TYR A 114 -1.96 8.62 -3.57
C TYR A 114 -0.89 9.73 -3.67
N GLY A 115 0.24 9.43 -4.30
CA GLY A 115 1.22 10.46 -4.70
C GLY A 115 2.07 11.08 -3.58
N TYR A 116 2.15 10.47 -2.39
CA TYR A 116 3.22 10.77 -1.43
C TYR A 116 4.40 9.83 -1.67
N VAL A 117 5.60 10.40 -1.65
CA VAL A 117 6.89 9.70 -1.66
C VAL A 117 7.76 10.37 -0.58
N SER A 118 8.50 9.62 0.22
CA SER A 118 9.36 10.14 1.28
C SER A 118 10.68 10.69 0.72
N THR A 119 11.46 11.40 1.55
CA THR A 119 12.79 11.86 1.16
C THR A 119 13.72 10.69 0.87
N GLU A 120 13.67 9.63 1.67
CA GLU A 120 14.45 8.41 1.48
C GLU A 120 14.13 7.74 0.14
N ALA A 121 12.84 7.63 -0.19
CA ALA A 121 12.38 7.03 -1.44
C ALA A 121 12.73 7.86 -2.69
N ARG A 122 12.99 9.18 -2.54
CA ARG A 122 13.56 10.01 -3.62
C ARG A 122 15.07 9.92 -3.72
N GLY A 123 15.75 9.49 -2.66
CA GLY A 123 17.20 9.42 -2.58
C GLY A 123 17.69 7.99 -2.61
N VAL A 124 18.08 7.49 -1.44
CA VAL A 124 18.79 6.21 -1.30
C VAL A 124 17.89 4.98 -1.50
N ASP A 125 16.58 5.13 -1.34
CA ASP A 125 15.59 4.03 -1.42
C ASP A 125 14.74 4.10 -2.69
N GLN A 126 15.26 4.73 -3.75
CA GLN A 126 14.59 4.85 -5.06
C GLN A 126 14.11 3.51 -5.64
N ILE A 127 14.73 2.39 -5.24
CA ILE A 127 14.32 1.05 -5.64
C ILE A 127 12.85 0.74 -5.32
N LEU A 128 12.30 1.34 -4.26
CA LEU A 128 10.92 1.13 -3.82
C LEU A 128 9.91 1.82 -4.75
N THR A 129 10.20 3.02 -5.22
CA THR A 129 9.35 3.68 -6.24
C THR A 129 9.51 2.99 -7.61
N ALA A 130 10.68 2.47 -7.91
CA ALA A 130 10.90 1.68 -9.11
C ALA A 130 10.13 0.36 -9.09
N PHE A 131 9.98 -0.26 -7.92
CA PHE A 131 9.11 -1.44 -7.75
C PHE A 131 7.64 -1.11 -8.07
N MET A 132 7.12 0.03 -7.60
CA MET A 132 5.76 0.47 -7.93
C MET A 132 5.60 0.62 -9.46
N HIS A 133 6.52 1.32 -10.12
CA HIS A 133 6.53 1.49 -11.59
C HIS A 133 6.61 0.12 -12.30
N TRP A 134 7.55 -0.73 -11.90
CA TRP A 134 7.72 -2.05 -12.48
C TRP A 134 6.48 -2.93 -12.32
N SER A 135 5.79 -2.89 -11.17
CA SER A 135 4.58 -3.68 -10.94
C SER A 135 3.47 -3.33 -11.94
N TRP A 136 3.34 -2.04 -12.26
CA TRP A 136 2.40 -1.55 -13.27
C TRP A 136 2.76 -1.98 -14.70
N ILE A 137 4.04 -1.98 -15.04
CA ILE A 137 4.50 -2.56 -16.31
C ILE A 137 4.22 -4.06 -16.37
N ARG A 138 4.54 -4.77 -15.29
CA ARG A 138 4.37 -6.22 -15.19
C ARG A 138 2.92 -6.65 -15.36
N SER A 139 1.97 -5.82 -14.90
CA SER A 139 0.53 -6.00 -15.05
C SER A 139 -0.03 -5.48 -16.38
N LYS A 140 0.81 -4.97 -17.29
CA LYS A 140 0.39 -4.29 -18.54
C LYS A 140 -0.57 -3.11 -18.31
N GLY A 141 -0.42 -2.43 -17.18
CA GLY A 141 -1.16 -1.22 -16.83
C GLY A 141 -2.42 -1.45 -16.01
N GLU A 142 -2.82 -2.71 -15.79
CA GLU A 142 -4.07 -3.07 -15.08
C GLU A 142 -4.03 -2.79 -13.58
N GLU A 143 -2.85 -2.90 -12.94
CA GLU A 143 -2.70 -2.87 -11.49
C GLU A 143 -1.38 -2.20 -11.09
N MET A 144 -1.24 -1.76 -9.84
CA MET A 144 0.01 -1.22 -9.31
C MET A 144 0.10 -1.45 -7.81
N VAL A 145 1.22 -2.02 -7.34
CA VAL A 145 1.50 -2.13 -5.91
C VAL A 145 1.91 -0.75 -5.39
N THR A 146 1.30 -0.32 -4.28
CA THR A 146 1.53 0.98 -3.64
C THR A 146 1.51 0.86 -2.11
N ASP A 147 1.52 1.99 -1.40
CA ASP A 147 1.61 2.06 0.07
C ASP A 147 2.83 1.29 0.63
N ILE A 148 4.00 1.57 0.05
CA ILE A 148 5.25 0.89 0.41
C ILE A 148 5.75 1.39 1.77
N GLN A 149 5.72 0.52 2.77
CA GLN A 149 6.05 0.82 4.15
C GLN A 149 6.61 -0.41 4.89
N GLY A 150 7.43 -0.20 5.91
CA GLY A 150 8.10 -1.28 6.64
C GLY A 150 9.46 -0.90 7.19
N VAL A 151 10.40 -1.84 7.23
CA VAL A 151 11.76 -1.67 7.77
C VAL A 151 12.81 -2.05 6.73
N LYS A 152 13.90 -1.29 6.70
CA LYS A 152 15.09 -1.57 5.89
C LYS A 152 16.20 -2.17 6.74
N ASN A 153 16.82 -3.25 6.27
CA ASN A 153 18.02 -3.84 6.86
C ASN A 153 19.07 -4.08 5.76
N GLY A 154 20.13 -3.27 5.77
CA GLY A 154 21.12 -3.27 4.69
C GLY A 154 20.48 -2.94 3.35
N ASN A 155 20.57 -3.87 2.39
CA ASN A 155 19.97 -3.74 1.05
C ASN A 155 18.61 -4.45 0.92
N CYS A 156 18.09 -5.02 2.02
CA CYS A 156 16.83 -5.74 2.03
C CYS A 156 15.73 -4.90 2.70
N TYR A 157 14.49 -5.07 2.22
CA TYR A 157 13.31 -4.38 2.71
C TYR A 157 12.28 -5.41 3.16
N LYS A 158 11.95 -5.38 4.45
CA LYS A 158 10.79 -6.10 4.99
C LYS A 158 9.62 -5.14 4.98
N LEU A 159 8.68 -5.40 4.09
CA LEU A 159 7.54 -4.55 3.78
C LEU A 159 6.28 -5.12 4.39
N THR A 160 5.32 -4.26 4.67
CA THR A 160 4.04 -4.68 5.23
C THR A 160 2.95 -3.72 4.77
N ASP A 161 1.72 -4.17 4.91
CA ASP A 161 0.51 -3.42 4.65
C ASP A 161 0.43 -2.71 3.30
N PRO A 162 0.69 -3.42 2.19
CA PRO A 162 0.57 -2.84 0.86
C PRO A 162 -0.87 -2.41 0.53
N ALA A 163 -0.99 -1.48 -0.41
CA ALA A 163 -2.22 -1.25 -1.16
C ALA A 163 -2.03 -1.67 -2.62
N MET A 164 -3.12 -2.05 -3.27
CA MET A 164 -3.15 -2.27 -4.72
C MET A 164 -4.08 -1.25 -5.36
N LEU A 165 -3.61 -0.62 -6.42
CA LEU A 165 -4.44 0.19 -7.30
C LEU A 165 -4.82 -0.66 -8.52
N SER A 166 -6.06 -0.61 -9.00
CA SER A 166 -6.45 -1.24 -10.25
C SER A 166 -7.40 -0.39 -11.08
N ILE A 167 -7.44 -0.63 -12.39
CA ILE A 167 -8.36 0.09 -13.30
C ILE A 167 -9.81 -0.03 -12.83
N ASN A 168 -10.19 -1.23 -12.36
CA ASN A 168 -11.57 -1.56 -11.96
C ASN A 168 -11.89 -1.31 -10.48
N ARG A 169 -10.92 -0.86 -9.67
CA ARG A 169 -11.08 -0.64 -8.23
C ARG A 169 -11.52 -1.88 -7.44
N GLU A 170 -10.83 -2.99 -7.67
CA GLU A 170 -11.19 -4.32 -7.14
C GLU A 170 -10.58 -4.65 -5.77
N TYR A 171 -9.74 -3.76 -5.23
CA TYR A 171 -8.96 -4.01 -4.01
C TYR A 171 -9.46 -3.25 -2.78
N GLY A 172 -10.71 -2.80 -2.80
CA GLY A 172 -11.36 -2.14 -1.66
C GLY A 172 -11.01 -0.65 -1.52
N VAL A 173 -11.21 -0.08 -0.33
CA VAL A 173 -11.21 1.37 -0.13
C VAL A 173 -9.86 2.07 -0.34
N THR A 174 -8.76 1.32 -0.26
CA THR A 174 -7.40 1.82 -0.56
C THR A 174 -7.11 1.85 -2.06
N ASP A 175 -7.97 1.25 -2.88
CA ASP A 175 -7.85 1.25 -4.33
C ASP A 175 -8.40 2.55 -4.93
N THR A 176 -7.50 3.52 -5.12
CA THR A 176 -7.81 4.78 -5.78
C THR A 176 -7.79 4.69 -7.31
N GLY A 177 -7.53 3.51 -7.87
CA GLY A 177 -7.49 3.21 -9.30
C GLY A 177 -6.57 4.10 -10.14
N ILE A 178 -6.98 4.37 -11.39
CA ILE A 178 -6.20 5.13 -12.38
C ILE A 178 -5.72 6.49 -11.88
N GLU A 179 -6.48 7.11 -10.98
CA GLU A 179 -6.15 8.39 -10.36
C GLU A 179 -4.91 8.27 -9.47
N GLY A 180 -4.83 7.26 -8.60
CA GLY A 180 -3.64 7.03 -7.78
C GLY A 180 -2.41 6.67 -8.61
N MET A 181 -2.61 5.89 -9.68
CA MET A 181 -1.52 5.58 -10.64
C MET A 181 -1.01 6.86 -11.31
N ALA A 182 -1.92 7.73 -11.75
CA ALA A 182 -1.58 9.02 -12.34
C ALA A 182 -0.84 9.92 -11.35
N MET A 183 -1.34 10.02 -10.13
CA MET A 183 -0.70 10.78 -9.05
C MET A 183 0.73 10.31 -8.78
N PHE A 184 0.96 9.00 -8.76
CA PHE A 184 2.31 8.44 -8.68
C PHE A 184 3.18 8.90 -9.85
N PHE A 185 2.74 8.73 -11.10
CA PHE A 185 3.56 9.07 -12.27
C PHE A 185 3.83 10.57 -12.44
N LEU A 186 2.94 11.44 -11.96
CA LEU A 186 3.14 12.89 -11.98
C LEU A 186 4.33 13.34 -11.12
N ILE A 187 4.59 12.63 -10.01
CA ILE A 187 5.70 12.95 -9.10
C ILE A 187 6.87 11.98 -9.20
N HIS A 188 6.70 10.84 -9.89
CA HIS A 188 7.73 9.81 -10.00
C HIS A 188 8.83 10.23 -10.97
N GLN A 189 10.04 10.30 -10.43
CA GLN A 189 11.26 10.45 -11.21
C GLN A 189 11.90 9.09 -11.36
N CYS A 190 11.95 8.61 -12.59
CA CYS A 190 12.62 7.34 -12.89
C CYS A 190 14.10 7.45 -12.52
N SER A 191 14.60 6.41 -11.88
CA SER A 191 16.00 6.24 -11.50
C SER A 191 16.59 5.01 -12.20
N GLY A 192 17.84 4.67 -11.89
CA GLY A 192 18.55 3.53 -12.48
C GLY A 192 17.71 2.24 -12.61
N PRO A 193 17.00 1.79 -11.55
CA PRO A 193 16.14 0.62 -11.61
C PRO A 193 14.93 0.71 -12.56
N CYS A 194 14.51 1.91 -12.96
CA CYS A 194 13.43 2.12 -13.94
C CYS A 194 13.94 2.20 -15.39
N LYS A 195 15.25 2.08 -15.62
CA LYS A 195 15.85 2.30 -16.96
C LYS A 195 15.17 1.41 -18.01
N GLY A 196 14.64 2.04 -19.05
CA GLY A 196 13.98 1.36 -20.17
C GLY A 196 12.50 1.02 -19.95
N LEU A 197 11.93 1.30 -18.77
CA LEU A 197 10.50 1.13 -18.52
C LEU A 197 9.71 2.30 -19.12
N PRO A 198 8.65 2.06 -19.90
CA PRO A 198 7.81 3.13 -20.42
C PRO A 198 7.04 3.80 -19.28
N LYS A 199 6.76 5.09 -19.40
CA LYS A 199 6.01 5.83 -18.38
C LYS A 199 5.16 6.94 -19.01
N PRO A 200 4.07 7.34 -18.34
CA PRO A 200 3.37 8.56 -18.68
C PRO A 200 4.29 9.79 -18.60
N THR A 201 4.11 10.72 -19.55
CA THR A 201 4.78 12.02 -19.59
C THR A 201 3.78 13.12 -19.26
N LEU A 202 4.28 14.28 -18.82
CA LEU A 202 3.44 15.44 -18.49
C LEU A 202 2.50 15.84 -19.63
N ALA A 203 2.95 15.71 -20.89
CA ALA A 203 2.16 16.03 -22.07
C ALA A 203 0.81 15.28 -22.13
N GLN A 204 0.75 14.06 -21.59
CA GLN A 204 -0.48 13.25 -21.59
C GLN A 204 -1.51 13.72 -20.54
N PHE A 205 -1.10 14.58 -19.61
CA PHE A 205 -1.94 15.18 -18.57
C PHE A 205 -2.36 16.62 -18.89
N VAL A 206 -1.62 17.32 -19.76
CA VAL A 206 -1.93 18.70 -20.18
C VAL A 206 -3.35 18.77 -20.76
N GLY A 207 -4.13 19.75 -20.31
CA GLY A 207 -5.53 19.94 -20.71
C GLY A 207 -6.52 18.93 -20.12
N LYS A 208 -6.04 17.89 -19.43
CA LYS A 208 -6.89 16.93 -18.69
C LYS A 208 -6.93 17.22 -17.20
N ILE A 209 -5.87 17.80 -16.65
CA ILE A 209 -5.75 18.21 -15.25
C ILE A 209 -5.68 19.74 -15.23
N SER A 210 -6.39 20.40 -14.32
CA SER A 210 -6.35 21.86 -14.22
C SER A 210 -4.97 22.36 -13.78
N ASP A 211 -4.56 23.55 -14.23
CA ASP A 211 -3.28 24.15 -13.84
C ASP A 211 -3.18 24.36 -12.32
N ALA A 212 -4.30 24.69 -11.67
CA ALA A 212 -4.38 24.77 -10.21
C ALA A 212 -4.08 23.42 -9.53
N MET A 213 -4.58 22.32 -10.08
CA MET A 213 -4.28 20.97 -9.60
C MET A 213 -2.81 20.62 -9.86
N MET A 214 -2.27 20.92 -11.05
CA MET A 214 -0.85 20.72 -11.36
C MET A 214 0.08 21.50 -10.43
N GLN A 215 -0.22 22.76 -10.12
CA GLN A 215 0.56 23.59 -9.19
C GLN A 215 0.50 23.06 -7.76
N GLN A 216 -0.66 22.57 -7.31
CA GLN A 216 -0.77 21.93 -6.00
C GLN A 216 0.08 20.66 -5.91
N LEU A 217 0.12 19.86 -6.97
CA LEU A 217 0.90 18.62 -7.04
C LEU A 217 2.42 18.89 -7.04
N SER A 218 2.87 19.93 -7.77
CA SER A 218 4.29 20.30 -7.80
C SER A 218 4.77 20.94 -6.50
N ALA A 219 3.96 21.76 -5.85
CA ALA A 219 4.32 22.46 -4.60
C ALA A 219 4.32 21.55 -3.36
N ARG A 220 3.53 20.47 -3.36
CA ARG A 220 3.29 19.61 -2.18
C ARG A 220 3.84 18.20 -2.33
N GLY A 221 4.61 17.97 -3.39
CA GLY A 221 5.02 16.67 -3.89
C GLY A 221 5.81 15.78 -2.93
N THR A 222 5.97 16.13 -1.65
CA THR A 222 6.69 15.35 -0.62
C THR A 222 5.92 15.10 0.67
N ALA A 223 4.69 15.62 0.86
CA ALA A 223 4.04 15.59 2.18
C ALA A 223 2.51 15.43 2.18
N TYR A 224 1.83 15.29 1.04
CA TYR A 224 0.42 15.66 1.00
C TYR A 224 -0.56 14.64 1.63
N THR A 225 -1.33 15.14 2.59
CA THR A 225 -2.31 14.42 3.44
C THR A 225 -3.76 14.56 2.94
N HIS A 226 -4.02 15.26 1.83
CA HIS A 226 -5.36 15.47 1.29
C HIS A 226 -5.51 14.93 -0.13
N GLU A 227 -6.60 14.20 -0.38
CA GLU A 227 -6.92 13.65 -1.69
C GLU A 227 -7.67 14.69 -2.55
N THR A 228 -7.18 14.99 -3.75
CA THR A 228 -7.84 15.85 -4.74
C THR A 228 -8.43 15.01 -5.86
N LYS A 229 -9.72 14.71 -5.79
CA LYS A 229 -10.35 13.78 -6.74
C LYS A 229 -10.36 14.33 -8.17
N PHE A 230 -9.82 13.55 -9.10
CA PHE A 230 -9.92 13.87 -10.52
C PHE A 230 -11.38 13.74 -10.98
N PRO A 231 -11.88 14.65 -11.83
CA PRO A 231 -13.18 14.49 -12.45
C PRO A 231 -13.28 13.15 -13.19
N GLU A 232 -14.47 12.57 -13.25
CA GLU A 232 -14.68 11.28 -13.91
C GLU A 232 -14.22 11.25 -15.37
N ALA A 233 -14.54 12.30 -16.14
CA ALA A 233 -14.09 12.44 -17.52
C ALA A 233 -12.56 12.34 -17.66
N VAL A 234 -11.81 12.89 -16.71
CA VAL A 234 -10.35 12.83 -16.68
C VAL A 234 -9.88 11.42 -16.41
N ARG A 235 -10.46 10.75 -15.40
CA ARG A 235 -10.12 9.36 -15.06
C ARG A 235 -10.36 8.43 -16.25
N THR A 236 -11.52 8.53 -16.89
CA THR A 236 -11.89 7.74 -18.07
C THR A 236 -10.94 7.99 -19.25
N ALA A 237 -10.53 9.23 -19.49
CA ALA A 237 -9.60 9.58 -20.56
C ALA A 237 -8.15 9.10 -20.32
N LEU A 238 -7.76 8.81 -19.07
CA LEU A 238 -6.42 8.34 -18.74
C LEU A 238 -6.26 6.82 -18.93
N ILE A 239 -7.32 6.03 -18.72
CA ILE A 239 -7.29 4.56 -18.79
C ILE A 239 -6.66 4.05 -20.10
N PRO A 240 -7.19 4.38 -21.30
CA PRO A 240 -6.64 3.84 -22.55
C PRO A 240 -5.21 4.34 -22.85
N VAL A 241 -4.86 5.54 -22.39
CA VAL A 241 -3.51 6.10 -22.55
C VAL A 241 -2.51 5.32 -21.70
N PHE A 242 -2.83 5.08 -20.44
CA PHE A 242 -1.98 4.34 -19.52
C PHE A 242 -1.80 2.89 -19.96
N ALA A 243 -2.90 2.24 -20.37
CA ALA A 243 -2.85 0.89 -20.91
C ALA A 243 -1.95 0.80 -22.15
N GLY A 244 -2.06 1.75 -23.09
CA GLY A 244 -1.20 1.81 -24.27
C GLY A 244 0.28 1.88 -23.91
N ILE A 245 0.65 2.80 -23.02
CA ILE A 245 2.03 3.00 -22.57
C ILE A 245 2.60 1.75 -21.88
N ALA A 246 1.84 1.15 -20.96
CA ALA A 246 2.29 -0.05 -20.25
C ALA A 246 2.46 -1.26 -21.20
N GLN A 247 1.71 -1.27 -22.31
CA GLN A 247 1.78 -2.30 -23.35
C GLN A 247 2.83 -1.99 -24.43
N GLY A 248 3.53 -0.84 -24.35
CA GLY A 248 4.53 -0.42 -25.34
C GLY A 248 3.95 0.05 -26.67
N LYS A 249 2.71 0.55 -26.68
CA LYS A 249 2.03 1.13 -27.84
C LYS A 249 2.16 2.65 -27.88
#